data_AF-A0A5C6BJN5-F1
#
_entry.id   AF-A0A5C6BJN5-F1
#
_cell.length_a   1.000
_cell.length_b   1.000
_cell.length_c   1.000
_cell.angle_alpha   90.00
_cell.angle_beta   90.00
_cell.angle_gamma   90.00
#
_symmetry.space_group_name_H-M   'P 1'
#
loop_
_entity.id
_entity.type
_entity.pdbx_description
1 polymer ?
#
loop_
_entity_poly.entity_id
_entity_poly.type
_entity_poly.pdbx_seq_one_letter_code
_entity_poly.pdbx_strand_id
1 'polypeptide(L)'
;MDAPPKRSSWSVGKMLLFAVGALLIGTLAILGVSWYSAHAALEEKLAALRAEGLPTNAAELADFYKVRDDVPDTTDVWVDILDKLPTPYSALSEPMKQIPIIGQGAMPIPPPGTEWAQLEAVEEFLVQYESQLQAARGEAGSNGQVRFPIDFSTNPYMLDLNSSEQRQVARLLQLDAHVAAHCGDDTRALLDIRAIFAQSDALRGEPILISQLVRFAIRSLGCGVTGELMPYCDWSDDDLAALQASIRIAHPDEEMARAMDGERAFSLMGLDLMTWGPLRVRNKLTAIEYFEHVLKAFEGTPADSLIIADEIDQRISEIEENDSLLGLDRPFLLIAPPFAEVIKAAVRSIARQRCYNAGIAAQRYRVQRGQFPKALSDLNQEFLGPVGESATSLIDPFDGKPLRYRQDDKRIIIYSIADDAVDDSGDRAGNTDGLSLQDIGIVLPK
;
A
#
# COMPACT_ATOMS: atom_id res chain seq x y z
N MET A 1 -54.98 -75.66 9.88
CA MET A 1 -53.51 -75.67 9.81
C MET A 1 -53.08 -74.23 9.72
N ASP A 2 -52.73 -73.63 10.84
CA ASP A 2 -52.31 -72.23 10.90
C ASP A 2 -50.90 -72.08 10.33
N ALA A 3 -50.74 -71.13 9.40
CA ALA A 3 -49.46 -70.85 8.77
C ALA A 3 -48.46 -70.31 9.80
N PRO A 4 -47.19 -70.77 9.82
CA PRO A 4 -46.21 -70.29 10.78
C PRO A 4 -45.91 -68.81 10.54
N PRO A 5 -45.69 -68.01 11.60
CA PRO A 5 -45.45 -66.58 11.45
C PRO A 5 -44.13 -66.36 10.70
N LYS A 6 -44.15 -65.51 9.67
CA LYS A 6 -42.95 -65.03 8.96
C LYS A 6 -42.02 -64.37 9.98
N ARG A 7 -40.99 -65.09 10.43
CA ARG A 7 -39.89 -64.51 11.21
C ARG A 7 -39.11 -63.56 10.29
N SER A 8 -39.14 -62.27 10.60
CA SER A 8 -38.25 -61.28 9.99
C SER A 8 -36.80 -61.75 10.13
N SER A 9 -36.08 -61.89 9.01
CA SER A 9 -34.73 -62.46 8.95
C SER A 9 -33.63 -61.49 9.40
N TRP A 10 -34.01 -60.29 9.82
CA TRP A 10 -33.08 -59.23 10.19
C TRP A 10 -32.98 -59.14 11.72
N SER A 11 -31.79 -59.46 12.25
CA SER A 11 -31.47 -59.11 13.63
C SER A 11 -31.31 -57.60 13.75
N VAL A 12 -31.58 -57.06 14.93
CA VAL A 12 -31.40 -55.62 15.24
C VAL A 12 -29.99 -55.14 14.86
N GLY A 13 -28.97 -55.99 15.07
CA GLY A 13 -27.57 -55.69 14.68
C GLY A 13 -27.36 -55.57 13.16
N LYS A 14 -28.04 -56.38 12.34
CA LYS A 14 -27.98 -56.25 10.86
C LYS A 14 -28.68 -54.97 10.39
N MET A 15 -29.81 -54.59 11.01
CA MET A 15 -30.52 -53.35 10.70
C MET A 15 -29.68 -52.12 11.03
N LEU A 16 -29.03 -52.11 12.20
CA LEU A 16 -28.10 -51.04 12.59
C LEU A 16 -26.91 -50.94 11.63
N LEU A 17 -26.28 -52.07 11.28
CA LEU A 17 -25.15 -52.08 10.35
C LEU A 17 -25.55 -51.54 8.97
N PHE A 18 -26.72 -51.92 8.45
CA PHE A 18 -27.24 -51.40 7.19
C PHE A 18 -27.58 -49.91 7.27
N ALA A 19 -28.20 -49.45 8.36
CA ALA A 19 -28.51 -48.04 8.55
C ALA A 19 -27.25 -47.17 8.63
N VAL A 20 -26.22 -47.63 9.37
CA VAL A 20 -24.91 -46.96 9.43
C VAL A 20 -24.24 -46.97 8.06
N GLY A 21 -24.26 -48.10 7.34
CA GLY A 21 -23.70 -48.20 5.98
C GLY A 21 -24.40 -47.28 4.98
N ALA A 22 -25.74 -47.21 5.02
CA ALA A 22 -26.53 -46.32 4.17
C ALA A 22 -26.27 -44.84 4.50
N LEU A 23 -26.16 -44.50 5.78
CA LEU A 23 -25.81 -43.15 6.22
C LEU A 23 -24.39 -42.78 5.78
N LEU A 24 -23.43 -43.70 5.88
CA LEU A 24 -22.06 -43.45 5.45
C LEU A 24 -21.94 -43.29 3.93
N ILE A 25 -22.63 -44.12 3.14
CA ILE A 25 -22.71 -43.97 1.68
C ILE A 25 -23.39 -42.65 1.30
N GLY A 26 -24.50 -42.31 1.95
CA GLY A 26 -25.20 -41.04 1.74
C GLY A 26 -24.30 -39.85 2.03
N THR A 27 -23.58 -39.86 3.15
CA THR A 27 -22.61 -38.82 3.50
C THR A 27 -21.47 -38.73 2.49
N LEU A 28 -20.89 -39.85 2.07
CA LEU A 28 -19.82 -39.85 1.05
C LEU A 28 -20.33 -39.35 -0.31
N ALA A 29 -21.57 -39.69 -0.70
CA ALA A 29 -22.18 -39.19 -1.92
C ALA A 29 -22.40 -37.66 -1.84
N ILE A 30 -22.91 -37.15 -0.71
CA ILE A 30 -23.07 -35.70 -0.48
C ILE A 30 -21.72 -34.99 -0.54
N LEU A 31 -20.70 -35.52 0.13
CA LEU A 31 -19.34 -34.96 0.10
C LEU A 31 -18.75 -35.00 -1.31
N GLY A 32 -18.95 -36.10 -2.05
CA GLY A 32 -18.47 -36.24 -3.43
C GLY A 32 -19.15 -35.26 -4.39
N VAL A 33 -20.48 -35.10 -4.29
CA VAL A 33 -21.23 -34.11 -5.09
C VAL A 33 -20.79 -32.69 -4.73
N SER A 34 -20.69 -32.37 -3.45
CA SER A 34 -20.24 -31.06 -2.97
C SER A 34 -18.83 -30.72 -3.47
N TRP A 35 -17.90 -31.67 -3.39
CA TRP A 35 -16.55 -31.52 -3.90
C TRP A 35 -16.51 -31.32 -5.42
N TYR A 36 -17.29 -32.12 -6.18
CA TYR A 36 -17.38 -31.99 -7.62
C TYR A 36 -17.99 -30.63 -8.04
N SER A 37 -19.07 -30.20 -7.38
CA SER A 37 -19.69 -28.91 -7.64
C SER A 37 -18.76 -27.74 -7.33
N ALA A 38 -17.99 -27.83 -6.23
CA ALA A 38 -17.02 -26.80 -5.89
C ALA A 38 -15.88 -26.74 -6.91
N HIS A 39 -15.45 -27.89 -7.45
CA HIS A 39 -14.43 -27.92 -8.49
C HIS A 39 -14.92 -27.32 -9.80
N ALA A 40 -16.14 -27.67 -10.23
CA ALA A 40 -16.77 -27.09 -11.41
C ALA A 40 -16.94 -25.56 -11.29
N ALA A 41 -17.41 -25.08 -10.14
CA ALA A 41 -17.55 -23.65 -9.88
C ALA A 41 -16.19 -22.93 -9.84
N LEU A 42 -15.15 -23.55 -9.28
CA LEU A 42 -13.80 -22.98 -9.27
C LEU A 42 -13.26 -22.83 -10.69
N GLU A 43 -13.36 -23.87 -11.52
CA GLU A 43 -12.90 -23.80 -12.92
C GLU A 43 -13.67 -22.75 -13.72
N GLU A 44 -14.99 -22.61 -13.49
CA GLU A 44 -15.80 -21.56 -14.10
C GLU A 44 -15.30 -20.16 -13.71
N LYS A 45 -15.08 -19.91 -12.42
CA LYS A 45 -14.54 -18.63 -11.91
C LYS A 45 -13.14 -18.33 -12.46
N LEU A 46 -12.24 -19.33 -12.47
CA LEU A 46 -10.90 -19.16 -13.02
C LEU A 46 -10.94 -18.89 -14.52
N ALA A 47 -11.83 -19.56 -15.26
CA ALA A 47 -12.01 -19.31 -16.69
C ALA A 47 -12.55 -17.89 -16.97
N ALA A 48 -13.49 -17.41 -16.15
CA ALA A 48 -13.99 -16.03 -16.24
C ALA A 48 -12.87 -15.00 -16.01
N LEU A 49 -12.07 -15.17 -14.94
CA LEU A 49 -10.92 -14.30 -14.66
C LEU A 49 -9.92 -14.27 -15.83
N ARG A 50 -9.57 -15.44 -16.39
CA ARG A 50 -8.69 -15.52 -17.57
C ARG A 50 -9.29 -14.87 -18.81
N ALA A 51 -10.60 -14.96 -19.01
CA ALA A 51 -11.29 -14.32 -20.13
C ALA A 51 -11.24 -12.78 -20.04
N GLU A 52 -11.17 -12.25 -18.82
CA GLU A 52 -10.95 -10.83 -18.54
C GLU A 52 -9.46 -10.41 -18.61
N GLY A 53 -8.55 -11.38 -18.84
CA GLY A 53 -7.10 -11.15 -18.87
C GLY A 53 -6.44 -11.06 -17.49
N LEU A 54 -7.15 -11.49 -16.44
CA LEU A 54 -6.66 -11.44 -15.06
C LEU A 54 -5.86 -12.70 -14.71
N PRO A 55 -4.80 -12.58 -13.89
CA PRO A 55 -3.94 -13.70 -13.58
C PRO A 55 -4.59 -14.67 -12.59
N THR A 56 -4.33 -15.96 -12.77
CA THR A 56 -4.81 -17.03 -11.88
C THR A 56 -3.73 -18.00 -11.43
N ASN A 57 -2.52 -17.89 -11.98
CA ASN A 57 -1.37 -18.73 -11.67
C ASN A 57 -0.05 -17.97 -11.90
N ALA A 58 1.08 -18.60 -11.56
CA ALA A 58 2.41 -17.98 -11.60
C ALA A 58 2.80 -17.45 -12.99
N ALA A 59 2.53 -18.22 -14.06
CA ALA A 59 2.90 -17.84 -15.42
C ALA A 59 2.06 -16.66 -15.92
N GLU A 60 0.75 -16.70 -15.67
CA GLU A 60 -0.16 -15.60 -16.01
C GLU A 60 0.17 -14.35 -15.19
N LEU A 61 0.47 -14.49 -13.90
CA LEU A 61 0.89 -13.36 -13.06
C LEU A 61 2.20 -12.76 -13.57
N ALA A 62 3.15 -13.60 -14.01
CA ALA A 62 4.41 -13.13 -14.57
C ALA A 62 4.26 -12.33 -15.88
N ASP A 63 3.19 -12.58 -16.63
CA ASP A 63 2.83 -11.87 -17.85
C ASP A 63 2.03 -10.59 -17.54
N PHE A 64 1.11 -10.66 -16.58
CA PHE A 64 0.21 -9.58 -16.18
C PHE A 64 0.92 -8.28 -15.77
N TYR A 65 2.07 -8.39 -15.08
CA TYR A 65 2.81 -7.23 -14.58
C TYR A 65 3.97 -6.76 -15.47
N LYS A 66 4.05 -7.22 -16.72
CA LYS A 66 5.07 -6.75 -17.67
C LYS A 66 5.01 -5.24 -17.88
N VAL A 67 6.18 -4.64 -18.10
CA VAL A 67 6.29 -3.27 -18.60
C VAL A 67 5.60 -3.20 -19.96
N ARG A 68 4.80 -2.16 -20.17
CA ARG A 68 4.10 -1.97 -21.45
C ARG A 68 5.07 -1.52 -22.53
N ASP A 69 4.83 -1.94 -23.76
CA ASP A 69 5.69 -1.59 -24.91
C ASP A 69 5.66 -0.09 -25.27
N ASP A 70 4.66 0.66 -24.80
CA ASP A 70 4.44 2.07 -25.14
C ASP A 70 5.05 3.06 -24.15
N VAL A 71 5.76 2.58 -23.13
CA VAL A 71 6.42 3.41 -22.10
C VAL A 71 7.89 3.03 -21.97
N PRO A 72 8.77 3.97 -21.59
CA PRO A 72 10.16 3.64 -21.30
C PRO A 72 10.25 2.61 -20.17
N ASP A 73 11.08 1.59 -20.37
CA ASP A 73 11.43 0.63 -19.32
C ASP A 73 12.68 1.12 -18.59
N THR A 74 12.53 1.46 -17.31
CA THR A 74 13.65 1.93 -16.45
C THR A 74 14.04 0.89 -15.41
N THR A 75 13.65 -0.38 -15.62
CA THR A 75 13.93 -1.49 -14.71
C THR A 75 15.42 -1.64 -14.39
N ASP A 76 16.28 -1.60 -15.40
CA ASP A 76 17.73 -1.79 -15.21
C ASP A 76 18.34 -0.73 -14.28
N VAL A 77 17.83 0.51 -14.31
CA VAL A 77 18.32 1.60 -13.45
C VAL A 77 18.01 1.29 -11.98
N TRP A 78 16.76 0.93 -11.69
CA TRP A 78 16.35 0.68 -10.31
C TRP A 78 16.90 -0.64 -9.77
N VAL A 79 16.98 -1.69 -10.58
CA VAL A 79 17.63 -2.95 -10.18
C VAL A 79 19.11 -2.71 -9.85
N ASP A 80 19.84 -1.98 -10.68
CA ASP A 80 21.25 -1.64 -10.43
C ASP A 80 21.45 -0.79 -9.16
N ILE A 81 20.52 0.11 -8.84
CA ILE A 81 20.51 0.86 -7.58
C ILE A 81 20.40 -0.10 -6.39
N LEU A 82 19.43 -1.03 -6.42
CA LEU A 82 19.15 -1.93 -5.29
C LEU A 82 20.26 -2.97 -5.10
N ASP A 83 20.77 -3.56 -6.18
CA ASP A 83 21.84 -4.58 -6.16
C ASP A 83 23.15 -4.05 -5.52
N LYS A 84 23.36 -2.74 -5.55
CA LYS A 84 24.54 -2.07 -4.97
C LYS A 84 24.33 -1.63 -3.52
N LEU A 85 23.16 -1.87 -2.92
CA LEU A 85 22.94 -1.64 -1.50
C LEU A 85 23.35 -2.87 -0.67
N PRO A 86 23.84 -2.69 0.56
CA PRO A 86 24.24 -3.81 1.40
C PRO A 86 23.02 -4.59 1.93
N THR A 87 23.05 -5.93 1.75
CA THR A 87 22.02 -6.86 2.26
C THR A 87 22.64 -7.95 3.18
N PRO A 88 22.09 -8.22 4.38
CA PRO A 88 21.01 -7.46 5.01
C PRO A 88 21.55 -6.13 5.55
N TYR A 89 20.75 -5.08 5.39
CA TYR A 89 21.07 -3.76 5.96
C TYR A 89 21.27 -3.81 7.48
N SER A 90 20.77 -4.84 8.17
CA SER A 90 20.98 -5.06 9.61
C SER A 90 22.43 -5.31 10.02
N ALA A 91 23.33 -5.60 9.07
CA ALA A 91 24.77 -5.70 9.31
C ALA A 91 25.48 -4.33 9.21
N LEU A 92 24.84 -3.26 9.72
CA LEU A 92 25.44 -1.94 9.81
C LEU A 92 26.76 -1.99 10.55
N SER A 93 27.81 -1.43 9.93
CA SER A 93 29.05 -1.12 10.64
C SER A 93 28.74 -0.19 11.84
N GLU A 94 29.56 -0.24 12.89
CA GLU A 94 29.35 0.62 14.08
C GLU A 94 29.15 2.12 13.75
N PRO A 95 29.89 2.71 12.78
CA PRO A 95 29.62 4.08 12.34
C PRO A 95 28.21 4.29 11.79
N MET A 96 27.69 3.36 10.99
CA MET A 96 26.36 3.47 10.38
C MET A 96 25.22 3.43 11.41
N LYS A 97 25.43 2.76 12.55
CA LYS A 97 24.43 2.73 13.65
C LYS A 97 24.22 4.10 14.28
N GLN A 98 25.16 5.03 14.15
CA GLN A 98 25.05 6.39 14.73
C GLN A 98 24.48 7.42 13.76
N ILE A 99 24.28 7.04 12.50
CA ILE A 99 23.70 7.91 11.47
C ILE A 99 22.18 8.03 11.71
N PRO A 100 21.61 9.25 11.76
CA PRO A 100 20.17 9.45 11.89
C PRO A 100 19.42 8.87 10.68
N ILE A 101 18.15 8.48 10.85
CA ILE A 101 17.27 7.80 9.86
C ILE A 101 17.71 6.38 9.48
N ILE A 102 19.00 6.20 9.26
CA ILE A 102 19.67 4.98 8.81
C ILE A 102 19.86 4.00 9.97
N GLY A 103 20.36 4.50 11.09
CA GLY A 103 20.61 3.77 12.32
C GLY A 103 19.81 4.31 13.49
N GLN A 104 20.46 4.37 14.65
CA GLN A 104 19.93 4.87 15.93
C GLN A 104 20.54 6.24 16.28
N GLY A 105 20.95 7.01 15.27
CA GLY A 105 21.43 8.38 15.46
C GLY A 105 20.38 9.28 16.12
N ALA A 106 20.83 10.43 16.65
CA ALA A 106 19.95 11.38 17.32
C ALA A 106 18.84 11.87 16.37
N MET A 107 17.59 11.80 16.82
CA MET A 107 16.40 12.25 16.12
C MET A 107 15.57 13.18 17.02
N PRO A 108 14.85 14.18 16.46
CA PRO A 108 14.82 14.54 15.04
C PRO A 108 16.14 15.18 14.56
N ILE A 109 16.39 15.16 13.25
CA ILE A 109 17.50 15.92 12.66
C ILE A 109 17.28 17.41 12.98
N PRO A 110 18.30 18.14 13.48
CA PRO A 110 18.17 19.57 13.74
C PRO A 110 17.79 20.33 12.45
N PRO A 111 16.94 21.37 12.52
CA PRO A 111 16.57 22.13 11.34
C PRO A 111 17.77 22.89 10.74
N PRO A 112 17.79 23.15 9.42
CA PRO A 112 18.79 24.00 8.79
C PRO A 112 18.97 25.34 9.51
N GLY A 113 20.21 25.80 9.64
CA GLY A 113 20.58 26.98 10.42
C GLY A 113 20.81 26.71 11.91
N THR A 114 20.63 25.46 12.38
CA THR A 114 21.06 25.01 13.71
C THR A 114 22.23 24.03 13.59
N GLU A 115 23.05 23.92 14.64
CA GLU A 115 24.20 23.02 14.64
C GLU A 115 23.76 21.56 14.54
N TRP A 116 24.25 20.86 13.51
CA TRP A 116 24.07 19.42 13.35
C TRP A 116 25.43 18.72 13.53
N ALA A 117 25.69 18.25 14.75
CA ALA A 117 26.98 17.69 15.15
C ALA A 117 27.44 16.49 14.30
N GLN A 118 26.50 15.74 13.70
CA GLN A 118 26.81 14.58 12.86
C GLN A 118 26.92 14.91 11.37
N LEU A 119 26.75 16.17 10.94
CA LEU A 119 26.68 16.53 9.52
C LEU A 119 27.88 16.00 8.70
N GLU A 120 29.12 16.25 9.15
CA GLU A 120 30.33 15.80 8.45
C GLU A 120 30.38 14.26 8.33
N ALA A 121 30.05 13.55 9.41
CA ALA A 121 30.01 12.08 9.39
C ALA A 121 28.91 11.52 8.47
N VAL A 122 27.80 12.24 8.35
CA VAL A 122 26.70 11.91 7.44
C VAL A 122 27.12 12.15 5.99
N GLU A 123 27.78 13.27 5.69
CA GLU A 123 28.31 13.57 4.36
C GLU A 123 29.32 12.51 3.90
N GLU A 124 30.30 12.17 4.74
CA GLU A 124 31.28 11.11 4.45
C GLU A 124 30.61 9.74 4.22
N PHE A 125 29.51 9.47 4.93
CA PHE A 125 28.73 8.26 4.73
C PHE A 125 28.03 8.26 3.36
N LEU A 126 27.37 9.35 2.99
CA LEU A 126 26.58 9.46 1.75
C LEU A 126 27.46 9.40 0.49
N VAL A 127 28.72 9.84 0.57
CA VAL A 127 29.70 9.69 -0.54
C VAL A 127 29.83 8.23 -1.02
N GLN A 128 29.63 7.25 -0.14
CA GLN A 128 29.68 5.83 -0.49
C GLN A 128 28.52 5.38 -1.39
N TYR A 129 27.43 6.14 -1.41
CA TYR A 129 26.20 5.85 -2.15
C TYR A 129 25.90 6.91 -3.22
N GLU A 130 26.81 7.84 -3.48
CA GLU A 130 26.58 8.96 -4.41
C GLU A 130 26.18 8.47 -5.81
N SER A 131 26.73 7.35 -6.28
CA SER A 131 26.36 6.81 -7.59
C SER A 131 24.90 6.36 -7.66
N GLN A 132 24.38 5.77 -6.58
CA GLN A 132 23.00 5.30 -6.46
C GLN A 132 22.06 6.49 -6.27
N LEU A 133 22.46 7.48 -5.45
CA LEU A 133 21.71 8.72 -5.26
C LEU A 133 21.59 9.50 -6.58
N GLN A 134 22.68 9.65 -7.33
CA GLN A 134 22.69 10.31 -8.62
C GLN A 134 21.80 9.58 -9.65
N ALA A 135 21.84 8.25 -9.68
CA ALA A 135 20.97 7.45 -10.54
C ALA A 135 19.48 7.66 -10.18
N ALA A 136 19.13 7.61 -8.89
CA ALA A 136 17.77 7.85 -8.43
C ALA A 136 17.28 9.28 -8.74
N ARG A 137 18.15 10.30 -8.60
CA ARG A 137 17.86 11.68 -9.01
C ARG A 137 17.64 11.81 -10.50
N GLY A 138 18.35 11.02 -11.32
CA GLY A 138 18.17 10.97 -12.77
C GLY A 138 16.75 10.56 -13.19
N GLU A 139 16.08 9.75 -12.36
CA GLU A 139 14.71 9.30 -12.58
C GLU A 139 13.65 10.29 -12.03
N ALA A 140 14.05 11.41 -11.43
CA ALA A 140 13.13 12.40 -10.90
C ALA A 140 12.26 13.04 -12.00
N GLY A 141 10.97 12.68 -12.05
CA GLY A 141 10.04 13.11 -13.10
C GLY A 141 10.08 12.26 -14.37
N SER A 142 10.77 11.12 -14.34
CA SER A 142 10.66 10.07 -15.34
C SER A 142 9.22 9.54 -15.41
N ASN A 143 8.76 9.22 -16.62
CA ASN A 143 7.48 8.54 -16.85
C ASN A 143 7.66 7.05 -17.17
N GLY A 144 8.86 6.52 -16.92
CA GLY A 144 9.17 5.11 -17.14
C GLY A 144 8.40 4.18 -16.22
N GLN A 145 8.23 2.94 -16.66
CA GLN A 145 7.73 1.83 -15.84
C GLN A 145 8.89 0.93 -15.44
N VAL A 146 8.72 0.30 -14.30
CA VAL A 146 9.70 -0.59 -13.68
C VAL A 146 9.01 -1.91 -13.38
N ARG A 147 9.75 -2.99 -13.57
CA ARG A 147 9.35 -4.34 -13.19
C ARG A 147 10.47 -4.97 -12.38
N PHE A 148 10.32 -5.03 -11.06
CA PHE A 148 11.29 -5.77 -10.26
C PHE A 148 11.12 -7.28 -10.53
N PRO A 149 12.22 -8.02 -10.76
CA PRO A 149 12.13 -9.43 -11.12
C PRO A 149 11.66 -10.26 -9.93
N ILE A 150 10.41 -10.74 -9.99
CA ILE A 150 9.84 -11.67 -9.00
C ILE A 150 9.71 -13.06 -9.61
N ASP A 151 10.33 -14.06 -8.96
CA ASP A 151 10.20 -15.47 -9.34
C ASP A 151 8.98 -16.11 -8.64
N PHE A 152 7.81 -15.99 -9.28
CA PHE A 152 6.57 -16.63 -8.83
C PHE A 152 6.57 -18.16 -8.92
N SER A 153 7.63 -18.80 -9.45
CA SER A 153 7.76 -20.26 -9.41
C SER A 153 8.27 -20.78 -8.06
N THR A 154 8.84 -19.90 -7.24
CA THR A 154 9.31 -20.22 -5.89
C THR A 154 8.16 -20.22 -4.89
N ASN A 155 8.44 -20.67 -3.66
CA ASN A 155 7.44 -20.61 -2.59
C ASN A 155 7.01 -19.15 -2.37
N PRO A 156 5.70 -18.82 -2.48
CA PRO A 156 5.15 -17.49 -2.19
C PRO A 156 5.67 -16.85 -0.90
N TYR A 157 5.92 -17.64 0.14
CA TYR A 157 6.41 -17.15 1.44
C TYR A 157 7.92 -16.87 1.49
N MET A 158 8.65 -17.11 0.41
CA MET A 158 10.10 -16.86 0.27
C MET A 158 10.42 -15.87 -0.85
N LEU A 159 9.40 -15.15 -1.37
CA LEU A 159 9.63 -14.14 -2.41
C LEU A 159 10.55 -13.04 -1.91
N ASP A 160 11.56 -12.72 -2.71
CA ASP A 160 12.32 -11.50 -2.55
C ASP A 160 11.59 -10.36 -3.27
N LEU A 161 11.06 -9.42 -2.47
CA LEU A 161 10.37 -8.23 -2.96
C LEU A 161 11.26 -6.99 -2.87
N ASN A 162 12.55 -7.14 -2.52
CA ASN A 162 13.51 -6.07 -2.28
C ASN A 162 12.99 -5.00 -1.28
N SER A 163 12.00 -5.33 -0.44
CA SER A 163 11.25 -4.33 0.34
C SER A 163 12.12 -3.56 1.33
N SER A 164 13.24 -4.13 1.77
CA SER A 164 14.19 -3.47 2.66
C SER A 164 15.01 -2.44 1.90
N GLU A 165 15.58 -2.86 0.77
CA GLU A 165 16.40 -2.08 -0.15
C GLU A 165 15.60 -0.90 -0.70
N GLN A 166 14.33 -1.14 -1.08
CA GLN A 166 13.43 -0.10 -1.59
C GLN A 166 13.22 1.03 -0.56
N ARG A 167 13.00 0.68 0.72
CA ARG A 167 12.90 1.65 1.81
C ARG A 167 14.23 2.33 2.08
N GLN A 168 15.33 1.62 1.87
CA GLN A 168 16.67 2.10 2.13
C GLN A 168 17.09 3.20 1.16
N VAL A 169 16.78 3.07 -0.13
CA VAL A 169 16.98 4.15 -1.12
C VAL A 169 16.28 5.43 -0.67
N ALA A 170 15.00 5.34 -0.29
CA ALA A 170 14.22 6.50 0.15
C ALA A 170 14.80 7.16 1.41
N ARG A 171 15.34 6.36 2.34
CA ARG A 171 16.00 6.85 3.56
C ARG A 171 17.33 7.55 3.27
N LEU A 172 18.13 7.03 2.32
CA LEU A 172 19.36 7.69 1.89
C LEU A 172 19.06 9.04 1.23
N LEU A 173 18.07 9.08 0.33
CA LEU A 173 17.63 10.32 -0.32
C LEU A 173 17.07 11.32 0.70
N GLN A 174 16.29 10.87 1.70
CA GLN A 174 15.83 11.75 2.78
C GLN A 174 17.01 12.35 3.54
N LEU A 175 17.97 11.52 3.96
CA LEU A 175 19.12 11.98 4.71
C LEU A 175 19.93 12.99 3.90
N ASP A 176 20.11 12.74 2.61
CA ASP A 176 20.81 13.63 1.69
C ASP A 176 20.07 14.95 1.45
N ALA A 177 18.74 14.93 1.36
CA ALA A 177 17.93 16.15 1.27
C ALA A 177 18.13 17.06 2.50
N HIS A 178 18.24 16.48 3.71
CA HIS A 178 18.55 17.26 4.91
C HIS A 178 19.97 17.83 4.87
N VAL A 179 20.97 17.05 4.44
CA VAL A 179 22.34 17.54 4.24
C VAL A 179 22.36 18.70 3.26
N ALA A 180 21.74 18.53 2.09
CA ALA A 180 21.65 19.54 1.06
C ALA A 180 21.04 20.85 1.60
N ALA A 181 19.93 20.77 2.34
CA ALA A 181 19.31 21.93 2.97
C ALA A 181 20.20 22.60 4.03
N HIS A 182 20.95 21.83 4.82
CA HIS A 182 21.94 22.39 5.78
C HIS A 182 23.10 23.10 5.07
N CYS A 183 23.48 22.62 3.89
CA CYS A 183 24.54 23.22 3.06
C CYS A 183 24.05 24.37 2.17
N GLY A 184 22.75 24.65 2.13
CA GLY A 184 22.14 25.66 1.26
C GLY A 184 22.06 25.26 -0.21
N ASP A 185 22.09 23.96 -0.51
CA ASP A 185 21.92 23.40 -1.86
C ASP A 185 20.47 22.99 -2.10
N ASP A 186 19.61 23.98 -2.33
CA ASP A 186 18.18 23.79 -2.52
C ASP A 186 17.85 22.96 -3.78
N THR A 187 18.72 23.02 -4.80
CA THR A 187 18.56 22.22 -6.04
C THR A 187 18.76 20.75 -5.76
N ARG A 188 19.78 20.38 -4.98
CA ARG A 188 20.00 18.99 -4.57
C ARG A 188 18.86 18.49 -3.68
N ALA A 189 18.44 19.30 -2.70
CA ALA A 189 17.30 18.96 -1.84
C ALA A 189 16.02 18.72 -2.66
N LEU A 190 15.74 19.56 -3.67
CA LEU A 190 14.64 19.37 -4.60
C LEU A 190 14.71 18.02 -5.31
N LEU A 191 15.88 17.70 -5.89
CA LEU A 191 16.09 16.49 -6.66
C LEU A 191 15.96 15.25 -5.79
N ASP A 192 16.45 15.28 -4.55
CA ASP A 192 16.31 14.17 -3.60
C ASP A 192 14.86 13.92 -3.22
N ILE A 193 14.10 14.97 -2.89
CA ILE A 193 12.67 14.83 -2.59
C ILE A 193 11.92 14.25 -3.78
N ARG A 194 12.19 14.73 -4.99
CA ARG A 194 11.56 14.21 -6.22
C ARG A 194 11.99 12.77 -6.52
N ALA A 195 13.22 12.40 -6.24
CA ALA A 195 13.72 11.04 -6.37
C ALA A 195 13.05 10.06 -5.38
N ILE A 196 12.67 10.52 -4.18
CA ILE A 196 11.87 9.71 -3.24
C ILE A 196 10.51 9.35 -3.85
N PHE A 197 9.85 10.31 -4.52
CA PHE A 197 8.60 10.04 -5.22
C PHE A 197 8.81 9.13 -6.43
N ALA A 198 9.88 9.34 -7.22
CA ALA A 198 10.25 8.47 -8.33
C ALA A 198 10.49 7.01 -7.88
N GLN A 199 11.15 6.82 -6.74
CA GLN A 199 11.36 5.52 -6.12
C GLN A 199 10.05 4.86 -5.67
N SER A 200 9.10 5.64 -5.15
CA SER A 200 7.74 5.16 -4.92
C SER A 200 7.08 4.71 -6.23
N ASP A 201 7.24 5.50 -7.29
CA ASP A 201 6.54 5.28 -8.55
C ASP A 201 7.13 4.12 -9.35
N ALA A 202 8.39 3.75 -9.10
CA ALA A 202 8.99 2.48 -9.54
C ALA A 202 8.20 1.26 -9.03
N LEU A 203 7.55 1.35 -7.86
CA LEU A 203 6.72 0.28 -7.32
C LEU A 203 5.26 0.30 -7.84
N ARG A 204 4.88 1.26 -8.70
CA ARG A 204 3.46 1.40 -9.14
C ARG A 204 2.92 0.17 -9.85
N GLY A 205 3.78 -0.54 -10.57
CA GLY A 205 3.42 -1.72 -11.37
C GLY A 205 3.49 -3.04 -10.60
N GLU A 206 3.96 -3.03 -9.36
CA GLU A 206 4.19 -4.24 -8.59
C GLU A 206 2.88 -4.92 -8.18
N PRO A 207 2.70 -6.22 -8.48
CA PRO A 207 1.41 -6.89 -8.38
C PRO A 207 1.15 -7.51 -7.00
N ILE A 208 1.97 -7.19 -6.00
CA ILE A 208 1.89 -7.76 -4.64
C ILE A 208 1.62 -6.66 -3.64
N LEU A 209 0.71 -6.94 -2.71
CA LEU A 209 0.23 -5.98 -1.73
C LEU A 209 1.36 -5.41 -0.86
N ILE A 210 2.30 -6.24 -0.42
CA ILE A 210 3.44 -5.80 0.39
C ILE A 210 4.23 -4.69 -0.34
N SER A 211 4.44 -4.82 -1.66
CA SER A 211 5.12 -3.81 -2.47
C SER A 211 4.34 -2.49 -2.50
N GLN A 212 3.00 -2.53 -2.60
CA GLN A 212 2.17 -1.32 -2.53
C GLN A 212 2.18 -0.66 -1.13
N LEU A 213 2.25 -1.44 -0.05
CA LEU A 213 2.41 -0.89 1.30
C LEU A 213 3.79 -0.22 1.49
N VAL A 214 4.86 -0.80 0.93
CA VAL A 214 6.18 -0.17 0.87
C VAL A 214 6.10 1.15 0.11
N ARG A 215 5.42 1.16 -1.04
CA ARG A 215 5.19 2.36 -1.84
C ARG A 215 4.50 3.47 -1.04
N PHE A 216 3.39 3.17 -0.36
CA PHE A 216 2.71 4.15 0.48
C PHE A 216 3.60 4.72 1.59
N ALA A 217 4.44 3.88 2.20
CA ALA A 217 5.40 4.33 3.21
C ALA A 217 6.46 5.29 2.63
N ILE A 218 7.02 4.98 1.45
CA ILE A 218 7.99 5.84 0.75
C ILE A 218 7.36 7.18 0.36
N ARG A 219 6.11 7.17 -0.14
CA ARG A 219 5.36 8.40 -0.45
C ARG A 219 5.11 9.24 0.80
N SER A 220 4.72 8.60 1.90
CA SER A 220 4.53 9.27 3.18
C SER A 220 5.82 9.95 3.66
N LEU A 221 6.95 9.28 3.50
CA LEU A 221 8.27 9.82 3.80
C LEU A 221 8.59 11.03 2.91
N GLY A 222 8.40 10.95 1.59
CA GLY A 222 8.62 12.08 0.68
C GLY A 222 7.76 13.31 1.02
N CYS A 223 6.49 13.11 1.38
CA CYS A 223 5.64 14.16 1.92
C CYS A 223 6.23 14.73 3.22
N GLY A 224 6.63 13.88 4.19
CA GLY A 224 7.27 14.30 5.43
C GLY A 224 8.43 15.27 5.18
N VAL A 225 9.41 14.85 4.37
CA VAL A 225 10.59 15.65 4.00
C VAL A 225 10.19 16.96 3.32
N THR A 226 9.22 16.93 2.41
CA THR A 226 8.71 18.14 1.74
C THR A 226 8.21 19.16 2.77
N GLY A 227 7.45 18.72 3.77
CA GLY A 227 6.92 19.61 4.81
C GLY A 227 7.98 20.11 5.78
N GLU A 228 8.96 19.26 6.10
CA GLU A 228 10.07 19.60 6.99
C GLU A 228 11.03 20.62 6.37
N LEU A 229 11.35 20.49 5.07
CA LEU A 229 12.28 21.37 4.36
C LEU A 229 11.62 22.59 3.69
N MET A 230 10.29 22.62 3.58
CA MET A 230 9.54 23.76 3.03
C MET A 230 9.96 25.13 3.61
N PRO A 231 10.19 25.27 4.94
CA PRO A 231 10.56 26.55 5.54
C PRO A 231 12.02 26.98 5.33
N TYR A 232 12.88 26.07 4.91
CA TYR A 232 14.34 26.24 5.02
C TYR A 232 15.05 26.42 3.68
N CYS A 233 14.47 25.93 2.59
CA CYS A 233 14.98 26.13 1.24
C CYS A 233 14.25 27.27 0.52
N ASP A 234 14.93 27.96 -0.39
CA ASP A 234 14.38 29.06 -1.18
C ASP A 234 13.70 28.53 -2.45
N TRP A 235 12.49 28.02 -2.29
CA TRP A 235 11.72 27.42 -3.39
C TRP A 235 11.14 28.47 -4.35
N SER A 236 11.49 28.37 -5.65
CA SER A 236 10.79 29.12 -6.70
C SER A 236 9.41 28.52 -7.00
N ASP A 237 8.55 29.26 -7.74
CA ASP A 237 7.25 28.70 -8.18
C ASP A 237 7.43 27.46 -9.07
N ASP A 238 8.50 27.43 -9.88
CA ASP A 238 8.81 26.30 -10.76
C ASP A 238 9.25 25.06 -9.96
N ASP A 239 10.05 25.24 -8.89
CA ASP A 239 10.45 24.15 -8.00
C ASP A 239 9.24 23.54 -7.29
N LEU A 240 8.37 24.41 -6.77
CA LEU A 240 7.12 24.00 -6.13
C LEU A 240 6.20 23.28 -7.12
N ALA A 241 6.09 23.77 -8.36
CA ALA A 241 5.31 23.10 -9.40
C ALA A 241 5.88 21.70 -9.74
N ALA A 242 7.21 21.54 -9.74
CA ALA A 242 7.86 20.25 -9.98
C ALA A 242 7.63 19.26 -8.82
N LEU A 243 7.69 19.72 -7.56
CA LEU A 243 7.30 18.92 -6.39
C LEU A 243 5.84 18.50 -6.46
N GLN A 244 4.97 19.46 -6.79
CA GLN A 244 3.54 19.24 -6.93
C GLN A 244 3.23 18.17 -7.98
N ALA A 245 3.89 18.21 -9.13
CA ALA A 245 3.77 17.19 -10.16
C ALA A 245 4.16 15.80 -9.62
N SER A 246 5.28 15.71 -8.88
CA SER A 246 5.79 14.44 -8.32
C SER A 246 4.81 13.83 -7.30
N ILE A 247 4.13 14.65 -6.50
CA ILE A 247 3.10 14.19 -5.56
C ILE A 247 1.85 13.71 -6.28
N ARG A 248 1.46 14.36 -7.38
CA ARG A 248 0.18 14.12 -8.06
C ARG A 248 0.14 12.87 -8.96
N ILE A 249 1.29 12.34 -9.37
CA ILE A 249 1.38 11.18 -10.30
C ILE A 249 0.65 9.92 -9.81
N ALA A 250 0.53 9.72 -8.50
CA ALA A 250 -0.07 8.50 -7.96
C ALA A 250 -1.60 8.50 -8.09
N HIS A 251 -2.12 7.33 -8.45
CA HIS A 251 -3.55 7.02 -8.51
C HIS A 251 -3.81 5.77 -7.65
N PRO A 252 -3.87 5.92 -6.31
CA PRO A 252 -3.89 4.77 -5.39
C PRO A 252 -5.01 3.76 -5.68
N ASP A 253 -6.17 4.20 -6.15
CA ASP A 253 -7.31 3.32 -6.42
C ASP A 253 -7.04 2.37 -7.60
N GLU A 254 -6.68 2.92 -8.77
CA GLU A 254 -6.35 2.12 -9.97
C GLU A 254 -5.16 1.18 -9.74
N GLU A 255 -4.14 1.69 -9.06
CA GLU A 255 -2.90 0.97 -8.82
C GLU A 255 -3.11 -0.15 -7.77
N MET A 256 -3.95 0.09 -6.76
CA MET A 256 -4.30 -0.92 -5.77
C MET A 256 -5.25 -1.98 -6.35
N ALA A 257 -6.21 -1.60 -7.20
CA ALA A 257 -7.07 -2.58 -7.87
C ALA A 257 -6.24 -3.58 -8.68
N ARG A 258 -5.26 -3.10 -9.45
CA ARG A 258 -4.33 -3.95 -10.19
C ARG A 258 -3.47 -4.82 -9.27
N ALA A 259 -3.00 -4.30 -8.15
CA ALA A 259 -2.26 -5.07 -7.17
C ALA A 259 -3.14 -6.15 -6.49
N MET A 260 -4.42 -5.88 -6.26
CA MET A 260 -5.38 -6.86 -5.72
C MET A 260 -5.61 -8.03 -6.68
N ASP A 261 -5.63 -7.77 -7.99
CA ASP A 261 -5.70 -8.84 -9.00
C ASP A 261 -4.47 -9.76 -8.94
N GLY A 262 -3.28 -9.17 -8.76
CA GLY A 262 -2.04 -9.92 -8.59
C GLY A 262 -1.99 -10.69 -7.26
N GLU A 263 -2.38 -10.03 -6.16
CA GLU A 263 -2.46 -10.60 -4.81
C GLU A 263 -3.47 -11.76 -4.74
N ARG A 264 -4.56 -11.70 -5.52
CA ARG A 264 -5.51 -12.82 -5.67
C ARG A 264 -4.82 -14.02 -6.30
N ALA A 265 -4.13 -13.84 -7.43
CA ALA A 265 -3.38 -14.93 -8.07
C ALA A 265 -2.33 -15.50 -7.12
N PHE A 266 -1.59 -14.64 -6.43
CA PHE A 266 -0.59 -15.00 -5.44
C PHE A 266 -1.18 -15.82 -4.28
N SER A 267 -2.33 -15.40 -3.75
CA SER A 267 -3.07 -16.13 -2.70
C SER A 267 -3.51 -17.51 -3.18
N LEU A 268 -4.01 -17.63 -4.41
CA LEU A 268 -4.40 -18.92 -5.00
C LEU A 268 -3.22 -19.88 -5.12
N MET A 269 -2.01 -19.38 -5.45
CA MET A 269 -0.78 -20.16 -5.47
C MET A 269 -0.37 -20.61 -4.07
N GLY A 270 -0.45 -19.72 -3.06
CA GLY A 270 -0.20 -20.08 -1.66
C GLY A 270 -1.12 -21.19 -1.17
N LEU A 271 -2.41 -21.13 -1.55
CA LEU A 271 -3.40 -22.16 -1.22
C LEU A 271 -3.09 -23.53 -1.85
N ASP A 272 -2.38 -23.59 -2.97
CA ASP A 272 -1.93 -24.87 -3.56
C ASP A 272 -0.90 -25.60 -2.70
N LEU A 273 -0.09 -24.84 -1.95
CA LEU A 273 0.90 -25.40 -1.03
C LEU A 273 0.29 -25.90 0.28
N MET A 274 -0.91 -25.45 0.62
CA MET A 274 -1.58 -25.84 1.87
C MET A 274 -2.06 -27.29 1.84
N THR A 275 -1.80 -28.04 2.91
CA THR A 275 -2.25 -29.44 3.06
C THR A 275 -3.68 -29.53 3.61
N TRP A 276 -4.63 -28.81 3.00
CA TRP A 276 -6.04 -28.76 3.44
C TRP A 276 -6.94 -29.81 2.79
N GLY A 277 -6.37 -30.70 1.97
CA GLY A 277 -7.09 -31.79 1.30
C GLY A 277 -8.30 -31.28 0.51
N PRO A 278 -9.51 -31.85 0.69
CA PRO A 278 -10.69 -31.48 -0.08
C PRO A 278 -11.18 -30.04 0.19
N LEU A 279 -10.77 -29.41 1.31
CA LEU A 279 -11.17 -28.04 1.64
C LEU A 279 -10.46 -26.99 0.79
N ARG A 280 -9.36 -27.34 0.12
CA ARG A 280 -8.57 -26.41 -0.69
C ARG A 280 -9.41 -25.76 -1.79
N VAL A 281 -10.18 -26.55 -2.53
CA VAL A 281 -11.03 -26.05 -3.65
C VAL A 281 -12.03 -25.02 -3.13
N ARG A 282 -12.67 -25.33 -2.01
CA ARG A 282 -13.64 -24.43 -1.37
C ARG A 282 -12.98 -23.14 -0.88
N ASN A 283 -11.81 -23.22 -0.24
CA ASN A 283 -11.10 -22.02 0.22
C ASN A 283 -10.55 -21.17 -0.93
N LYS A 284 -10.23 -21.76 -2.10
CA LYS A 284 -9.91 -20.99 -3.31
C LYS A 284 -11.12 -20.22 -3.84
N LEU A 285 -12.31 -20.82 -3.82
CA LEU A 285 -13.56 -20.10 -4.15
C LEU A 285 -13.80 -18.95 -3.17
N THR A 286 -13.68 -19.22 -1.87
CA THR A 286 -13.77 -18.17 -0.83
C THR A 286 -12.79 -17.04 -1.09
N ALA A 287 -11.54 -17.37 -1.44
CA ALA A 287 -10.55 -16.35 -1.79
C ALA A 287 -11.00 -15.49 -2.96
N ILE A 288 -11.43 -16.09 -4.08
CA ILE A 288 -11.92 -15.34 -5.25
C ILE A 288 -13.08 -14.42 -4.88
N GLU A 289 -14.10 -14.93 -4.19
CA GLU A 289 -15.27 -14.14 -3.76
C GLU A 289 -14.88 -13.02 -2.79
N TYR A 290 -13.90 -13.26 -1.93
CA TYR A 290 -13.41 -12.28 -0.98
C TYR A 290 -12.64 -11.16 -1.69
N PHE A 291 -11.77 -11.49 -2.63
CA PHE A 291 -11.09 -10.50 -3.47
C PHE A 291 -12.07 -9.72 -4.36
N GLU A 292 -13.11 -10.36 -4.93
CA GLU A 292 -14.18 -9.67 -5.66
C GLU A 292 -14.90 -8.63 -4.79
N HIS A 293 -15.05 -8.91 -3.48
CA HIS A 293 -15.64 -7.94 -2.55
C HIS A 293 -14.67 -6.81 -2.20
N VAL A 294 -13.40 -7.13 -1.93
CA VAL A 294 -12.34 -6.15 -1.63
C VAL A 294 -12.13 -5.19 -2.80
N LEU A 295 -12.15 -5.69 -4.04
CA LEU A 295 -11.96 -4.88 -5.25
C LEU A 295 -12.98 -3.74 -5.38
N LYS A 296 -14.21 -3.92 -4.87
CA LYS A 296 -15.23 -2.86 -4.85
C LYS A 296 -14.79 -1.62 -4.07
N ALA A 297 -13.89 -1.76 -3.10
CA ALA A 297 -13.32 -0.64 -2.38
C ALA A 297 -12.54 0.33 -3.28
N PHE A 298 -12.09 -0.12 -4.46
CA PHE A 298 -11.29 0.68 -5.39
C PHE A 298 -12.05 1.11 -6.66
N GLU A 299 -13.36 0.81 -6.74
CA GLU A 299 -14.23 1.21 -7.85
C GLU A 299 -14.99 2.53 -7.59
N GLY A 300 -15.13 2.89 -6.31
CA GLY A 300 -15.97 3.99 -5.84
C GLY A 300 -15.20 5.23 -5.38
N THR A 301 -15.83 5.99 -4.50
CA THR A 301 -15.18 7.10 -3.80
C THR A 301 -14.39 6.58 -2.60
N PRO A 302 -13.41 7.34 -2.06
CA PRO A 302 -12.71 6.96 -0.83
C PRO A 302 -13.64 6.69 0.36
N ALA A 303 -14.80 7.35 0.42
CA ALA A 303 -15.81 7.10 1.45
C ALA A 303 -16.47 5.71 1.26
N ASP A 304 -16.72 5.30 0.01
CA ASP A 304 -17.21 3.95 -0.29
C ASP A 304 -16.15 2.89 0.10
N SER A 305 -14.86 3.20 -0.12
CA SER A 305 -13.76 2.33 0.30
C SER A 305 -13.78 2.06 1.81
N LEU A 306 -14.00 3.09 2.63
CA LEU A 306 -14.06 2.96 4.09
C LEU A 306 -15.27 2.12 4.54
N ILE A 307 -16.42 2.26 3.88
CA ILE A 307 -17.59 1.40 4.15
C ILE A 307 -17.24 -0.08 3.89
N ILE A 308 -16.58 -0.38 2.78
CA ILE A 308 -16.15 -1.76 2.48
C ILE A 308 -15.10 -2.26 3.50
N ALA A 309 -14.21 -1.39 3.97
CA ALA A 309 -13.26 -1.75 5.02
C ALA A 309 -13.96 -2.13 6.34
N ASP A 310 -14.98 -1.37 6.75
CA ASP A 310 -15.79 -1.66 7.94
C ASP A 310 -16.58 -2.97 7.78
N GLU A 311 -17.15 -3.23 6.59
CA GLU A 311 -17.83 -4.49 6.28
C GLU A 311 -16.89 -5.70 6.39
N ILE A 312 -15.63 -5.55 5.95
CA ILE A 312 -14.59 -6.57 6.07
C ILE A 312 -14.25 -6.84 7.55
N ASP A 313 -14.01 -5.80 8.34
CA ASP A 313 -13.69 -5.90 9.78
C ASP A 313 -14.84 -6.55 10.56
N GLN A 314 -16.09 -6.17 10.25
CA GLN A 314 -17.28 -6.80 10.83
C GLN A 314 -17.35 -8.29 10.48
N ARG A 315 -17.14 -8.65 9.21
CA ARG A 315 -17.18 -10.05 8.77
C ARG A 315 -16.11 -10.90 9.45
N ILE A 316 -14.90 -10.37 9.64
CA ILE A 316 -13.82 -11.07 10.37
C ILE A 316 -14.24 -11.28 11.82
N SER A 317 -14.75 -10.23 12.48
CA SER A 317 -15.20 -10.29 13.88
C SER A 317 -16.31 -11.33 14.09
N GLU A 318 -17.31 -11.38 13.20
CA GLU A 318 -18.39 -12.38 13.24
C GLU A 318 -17.87 -13.82 13.13
N ILE A 319 -16.80 -14.05 12.36
CA ILE A 319 -16.18 -15.38 12.21
C ILE A 319 -15.37 -15.76 13.46
N GLU A 320 -14.71 -14.79 14.08
CA GLU A 320 -13.99 -15.01 15.34
C GLU A 320 -14.95 -15.37 16.48
N GLU A 321 -16.09 -14.69 16.56
CA GLU A 321 -17.13 -14.94 17.57
C GLU A 321 -17.91 -16.25 17.35
N ASN A 322 -18.06 -16.70 16.10
CA ASN A 322 -18.81 -17.92 15.78
C ASN A 322 -17.91 -19.17 15.88
N ASP A 323 -17.93 -19.84 17.04
CA ASP A 323 -17.13 -21.04 17.38
C ASP A 323 -17.58 -22.35 16.67
N SER A 324 -18.14 -22.25 15.46
CA SER A 324 -18.55 -23.46 14.73
C SER A 324 -17.32 -24.19 14.18
N LEU A 325 -17.05 -25.38 14.72
CA LEU A 325 -16.03 -26.36 14.29
C LEU A 325 -16.14 -26.79 12.81
N LEU A 326 -17.18 -26.37 12.10
CA LEU A 326 -17.55 -26.80 10.74
C LEU A 326 -17.40 -25.69 9.67
N GLY A 327 -16.82 -24.54 9.99
CA GLY A 327 -16.61 -23.45 9.03
C GLY A 327 -15.63 -23.83 7.91
N LEU A 328 -16.14 -24.41 6.82
CA LEU A 328 -15.33 -24.93 5.71
C LEU A 328 -14.54 -23.84 4.95
N ASP A 329 -14.91 -22.56 5.12
CA ASP A 329 -14.30 -21.36 4.52
C ASP A 329 -13.34 -20.61 5.46
N ARG A 330 -13.31 -21.00 6.75
CA ARG A 330 -12.54 -20.33 7.82
C ARG A 330 -11.01 -20.36 7.59
N PRO A 331 -10.39 -21.43 7.04
CA PRO A 331 -8.94 -21.47 6.91
C PRO A 331 -8.33 -20.34 6.08
N PHE A 332 -8.93 -19.97 4.95
CA PHE A 332 -8.43 -18.84 4.14
C PHE A 332 -8.54 -17.52 4.90
N LEU A 333 -9.67 -17.27 5.57
CA LEU A 333 -9.92 -16.01 6.27
C LEU A 333 -8.95 -15.78 7.45
N LEU A 334 -8.42 -16.84 8.05
CA LEU A 334 -7.38 -16.77 9.09
C LEU A 334 -5.98 -16.41 8.57
N ILE A 335 -5.73 -16.61 7.28
CA ILE A 335 -4.43 -16.31 6.64
C ILE A 335 -4.54 -15.19 5.60
N ALA A 336 -5.74 -14.64 5.42
CA ALA A 336 -5.98 -13.56 4.50
C ALA A 336 -5.20 -12.32 4.95
N PRO A 337 -4.70 -11.51 4.01
CA PRO A 337 -4.17 -10.20 4.33
C PRO A 337 -5.19 -9.34 5.10
N PRO A 338 -4.73 -8.38 5.93
CA PRO A 338 -5.61 -7.47 6.65
C PRO A 338 -6.19 -6.41 5.70
N PHE A 339 -7.14 -6.80 4.83
CA PHE A 339 -7.61 -5.94 3.73
C PHE A 339 -8.25 -4.64 4.19
N ALA A 340 -8.95 -4.62 5.33
CA ALA A 340 -9.49 -3.38 5.88
C ALA A 340 -8.38 -2.35 6.15
N GLU A 341 -7.29 -2.77 6.79
CA GLU A 341 -6.14 -1.89 7.05
C GLU A 341 -5.40 -1.46 5.79
N VAL A 342 -5.38 -2.32 4.77
CA VAL A 342 -4.84 -1.99 3.45
C VAL A 342 -5.67 -0.90 2.77
N ILE A 343 -7.00 -1.03 2.80
CA ILE A 343 -7.91 -0.03 2.24
C ILE A 343 -7.74 1.29 2.98
N LYS A 344 -7.75 1.29 4.31
CA LYS A 344 -7.48 2.49 5.13
C LYS A 344 -6.12 3.11 4.80
N ALA A 345 -5.08 2.29 4.58
CA ALA A 345 -3.76 2.79 4.16
C ALA A 345 -3.78 3.48 2.78
N ALA A 346 -4.56 2.98 1.82
CA ALA A 346 -4.76 3.63 0.53
C ALA A 346 -5.47 4.99 0.70
N VAL A 347 -6.53 5.05 1.51
CA VAL A 347 -7.26 6.28 1.82
C VAL A 347 -6.36 7.31 2.52
N ARG A 348 -5.53 6.89 3.50
CA ARG A 348 -4.49 7.74 4.12
C ARG A 348 -3.50 8.29 3.09
N SER A 349 -3.11 7.48 2.11
CA SER A 349 -2.21 7.91 1.02
C SER A 349 -2.86 9.03 0.18
N ILE A 350 -4.14 8.90 -0.15
CA ILE A 350 -4.93 9.94 -0.85
C ILE A 350 -5.03 11.21 -0.01
N ALA A 351 -5.36 11.09 1.28
CA ALA A 351 -5.47 12.23 2.19
C ALA A 351 -4.16 13.03 2.24
N ARG A 352 -3.04 12.32 2.37
CA ARG A 352 -1.71 12.93 2.39
C ARG A 352 -1.36 13.60 1.07
N GLN A 353 -1.62 12.94 -0.05
CA GLN A 353 -1.43 13.51 -1.39
C GLN A 353 -2.20 14.83 -1.54
N ARG A 354 -3.48 14.85 -1.16
CA ARG A 354 -4.35 16.04 -1.23
C ARG A 354 -3.87 17.17 -0.32
N CYS A 355 -3.55 16.88 0.94
CA CYS A 355 -3.05 17.88 1.89
C CYS A 355 -1.74 18.51 1.43
N TYR A 356 -0.79 17.71 0.96
CA TYR A 356 0.50 18.22 0.49
C TYR A 356 0.39 18.97 -0.83
N ASN A 357 -0.46 18.52 -1.76
CA ASN A 357 -0.77 19.26 -2.98
C ASN A 357 -1.34 20.66 -2.64
N ALA A 358 -2.29 20.72 -1.71
CA ALA A 358 -2.88 21.99 -1.24
C ALA A 358 -1.86 22.87 -0.50
N GLY A 359 -0.97 22.29 0.29
CA GLY A 359 0.12 23.01 0.97
C GLY A 359 1.11 23.63 0.00
N ILE A 360 1.57 22.85 -0.99
CA ILE A 360 2.46 23.37 -2.04
C ILE A 360 1.73 24.46 -2.84
N ALA A 361 0.47 24.26 -3.20
CA ALA A 361 -0.34 25.28 -3.86
C ALA A 361 -0.47 26.57 -3.02
N ALA A 362 -0.62 26.47 -1.70
CA ALA A 362 -0.63 27.62 -0.80
C ALA A 362 0.74 28.31 -0.73
N GLN A 363 1.84 27.57 -0.77
CA GLN A 363 3.19 28.13 -0.85
C GLN A 363 3.43 28.84 -2.18
N ARG A 364 2.99 28.27 -3.31
CA ARG A 364 3.03 28.90 -4.64
C ARG A 364 2.23 30.20 -4.65
N TYR A 365 1.02 30.18 -4.08
CA TYR A 365 0.21 31.38 -3.89
C TYR A 365 0.98 32.45 -3.11
N ARG A 366 1.68 32.07 -2.01
CA ARG A 366 2.50 32.99 -1.23
C ARG A 366 3.67 33.55 -2.03
N VAL A 367 4.42 32.73 -2.76
CA VAL A 367 5.55 33.16 -3.59
C VAL A 367 5.09 34.22 -4.61
N GLN A 368 3.94 34.00 -5.25
CA GLN A 368 3.44 34.92 -6.28
C GLN A 368 2.71 36.16 -5.72
N ARG A 369 2.07 36.06 -4.56
CA ARG A 369 1.19 37.12 -4.01
C ARG A 369 1.75 37.82 -2.78
N GLY A 370 2.87 37.35 -2.23
CA GLY A 370 3.51 37.86 -1.01
C GLY A 370 2.79 37.52 0.30
N GLN A 371 1.71 36.74 0.25
CA GLN A 371 0.94 36.32 1.43
C GLN A 371 0.29 34.95 1.17
N PHE A 372 0.06 34.16 2.22
CA PHE A 372 -0.74 32.94 2.11
C PHE A 372 -2.21 33.23 1.76
N PRO A 373 -2.95 32.25 1.19
CA PRO A 373 -4.38 32.38 0.94
C PRO A 373 -5.15 32.62 2.26
N LYS A 374 -6.35 33.22 2.17
CA LYS A 374 -7.23 33.38 3.34
C LYS A 374 -8.11 32.16 3.56
N ALA A 375 -8.39 31.41 2.50
CA ALA A 375 -9.12 30.14 2.53
C ALA A 375 -8.70 29.23 1.37
N LEU A 376 -9.02 27.93 1.44
CA LEU A 376 -8.72 26.98 0.36
C LEU A 376 -9.40 27.34 -0.96
N SER A 377 -10.53 28.04 -0.93
CA SER A 377 -11.23 28.51 -2.12
C SER A 377 -10.43 29.54 -2.94
N ASP A 378 -9.39 30.15 -2.35
CA ASP A 378 -8.49 31.06 -3.07
C ASP A 378 -7.50 30.29 -3.96
N LEU A 379 -7.33 28.98 -3.75
CA LEU A 379 -6.50 28.10 -4.57
C LEU A 379 -7.29 27.64 -5.80
N ASN A 380 -7.09 28.32 -6.91
CA ASN A 380 -7.69 27.97 -8.20
C ASN A 380 -6.84 26.92 -8.97
N GLN A 381 -7.23 26.64 -10.21
CA GLN A 381 -6.54 25.67 -11.08
C GLN A 381 -5.07 26.03 -11.39
N GLU A 382 -4.70 27.30 -11.34
CA GLU A 382 -3.31 27.76 -11.55
C GLU A 382 -2.40 27.19 -10.46
N PHE A 383 -2.87 27.18 -9.21
CA PHE A 383 -2.14 26.68 -8.06
C PHE A 383 -2.33 25.17 -7.83
N LEU A 384 -3.50 24.63 -8.11
CA LEU A 384 -3.82 23.21 -7.87
C LEU A 384 -3.34 22.25 -8.98
N GLY A 385 -3.02 22.77 -10.16
CA GLY A 385 -2.65 21.98 -11.34
C GLY A 385 -3.86 21.57 -12.20
N PRO A 386 -3.64 20.80 -13.29
CA PRO A 386 -4.66 20.45 -14.29
C PRO A 386 -6.01 19.95 -13.74
N VAL A 387 -7.07 20.34 -14.46
CA VAL A 387 -8.49 20.36 -14.06
C VAL A 387 -9.05 19.03 -13.57
N GLY A 388 -8.60 17.88 -14.11
CA GLY A 388 -9.13 16.56 -13.78
C GLY A 388 -8.94 16.17 -12.31
N GLU A 389 -7.85 16.62 -11.69
CA GLU A 389 -7.55 16.34 -10.28
C GLU A 389 -8.06 17.44 -9.34
N SER A 390 -8.27 18.66 -9.84
CA SER A 390 -8.58 19.85 -9.03
C SER A 390 -9.96 19.83 -8.35
N ALA A 391 -10.93 19.09 -8.89
CA ALA A 391 -12.29 19.09 -8.34
C ALA A 391 -12.41 18.35 -7.00
N THR A 392 -11.58 17.32 -6.79
CA THR A 392 -11.57 16.51 -5.56
C THR A 392 -10.29 16.70 -4.75
N SER A 393 -9.28 17.40 -5.27
CA SER A 393 -7.99 17.63 -4.59
C SER A 393 -8.09 18.35 -3.26
N LEU A 394 -9.18 19.08 -3.02
CA LEU A 394 -9.46 19.81 -1.78
C LEU A 394 -10.53 19.15 -0.91
N ILE A 395 -10.94 17.92 -1.23
CA ILE A 395 -11.92 17.17 -0.46
C ILE A 395 -11.18 16.17 0.43
N ASP A 396 -11.56 16.14 1.70
CA ASP A 396 -11.11 15.14 2.66
C ASP A 396 -11.69 13.78 2.28
N PRO A 397 -10.85 12.76 2.04
CA PRO A 397 -11.35 11.45 1.64
C PRO A 397 -12.08 10.70 2.77
N PHE A 398 -11.93 11.12 4.03
CA PHE A 398 -12.57 10.44 5.17
C PHE A 398 -14.01 10.87 5.42
N ASP A 399 -14.37 12.13 5.15
CA ASP A 399 -15.72 12.63 5.42
C ASP A 399 -16.41 13.34 4.24
N GLY A 400 -15.73 13.42 3.09
CA GLY A 400 -16.25 14.04 1.88
C GLY A 400 -16.45 15.56 1.97
N LYS A 401 -16.03 16.21 3.05
CA LYS A 401 -16.06 17.68 3.21
C LYS A 401 -14.76 18.29 2.70
N PRO A 402 -14.67 19.62 2.52
CA PRO A 402 -13.39 20.25 2.22
C PRO A 402 -12.31 19.91 3.28
N LEU A 403 -11.06 19.80 2.85
CA LEU A 403 -9.91 19.77 3.77
C LEU A 403 -9.98 20.95 4.74
N ARG A 404 -9.42 20.77 5.92
CA ARG A 404 -9.45 21.80 6.96
C ARG A 404 -8.32 22.78 6.71
N TYR A 405 -8.62 24.05 6.91
CA TYR A 405 -7.65 25.14 6.78
C TYR A 405 -7.67 25.97 8.05
N ARG A 406 -6.52 26.03 8.71
CA ARG A 406 -6.31 26.88 9.88
C ARG A 406 -5.16 27.82 9.63
N GLN A 407 -5.30 29.04 10.12
CA GLN A 407 -4.30 30.09 9.99
C GLN A 407 -4.21 30.85 11.31
N ASP A 408 -3.02 30.88 11.90
CA ASP A 408 -2.69 31.70 13.07
C ASP A 408 -1.59 32.72 12.70
N ASP A 409 -1.08 33.49 13.65
CA ASP A 409 -0.07 34.52 13.38
C ASP A 409 1.28 33.96 12.91
N LYS A 410 1.56 32.69 13.16
CA LYS A 410 2.87 32.04 12.91
C LYS A 410 2.84 31.03 11.79
N ARG A 411 1.68 30.46 11.45
CA ARG A 411 1.59 29.34 10.50
C ARG A 411 0.22 29.22 9.85
N ILE A 412 0.18 28.43 8.78
CA ILE A 412 -1.02 27.82 8.24
C ILE A 412 -0.93 26.30 8.40
N ILE A 413 -2.09 25.65 8.52
CA ILE A 413 -2.23 24.20 8.63
C ILE A 413 -3.32 23.76 7.66
N ILE A 414 -3.00 22.79 6.82
CA ILE A 414 -3.94 22.15 5.90
C ILE A 414 -3.97 20.66 6.20
N TYR A 415 -5.13 20.12 6.54
CA TYR A 415 -5.23 18.75 7.07
C TYR A 415 -6.55 18.05 6.75
N SER A 416 -6.50 16.73 6.88
CA SER A 416 -7.60 15.77 6.88
C SER A 416 -7.72 15.13 8.26
N ILE A 417 -8.94 14.77 8.66
CA ILE A 417 -9.30 14.19 9.97
C ILE A 417 -8.90 12.72 10.16
N ALA A 418 -8.24 12.13 9.16
CA ALA A 418 -7.71 10.78 9.20
C ALA A 418 -8.68 9.71 9.72
N ASP A 419 -8.15 8.63 10.29
CA ASP A 419 -8.86 7.38 10.55
C ASP A 419 -9.84 7.45 11.74
N ASP A 420 -9.59 8.32 12.73
CA ASP A 420 -10.46 8.44 13.90
C ASP A 420 -11.69 9.32 13.65
N ALA A 421 -11.70 10.03 12.51
CA ALA A 421 -12.73 10.98 12.12
C ALA A 421 -12.98 12.09 13.16
N VAL A 422 -11.98 12.38 14.00
CA VAL A 422 -11.99 13.45 14.98
C VAL A 422 -11.20 14.64 14.43
N ASP A 423 -11.74 15.85 14.57
CA ASP A 423 -11.00 17.06 14.20
C ASP A 423 -10.07 17.46 15.37
N ASP A 424 -8.84 16.96 15.33
CA ASP A 424 -7.78 17.27 16.30
C ASP A 424 -7.01 18.54 15.95
N SER A 425 -7.63 19.44 15.18
CA SER A 425 -7.11 20.77 14.92
C SER A 425 -5.77 20.77 14.16
N GLY A 426 -5.47 19.71 13.43
CA GLY A 426 -4.24 19.50 12.67
C GLY A 426 -3.11 18.87 13.49
N ASP A 427 -3.42 18.19 14.60
CA ASP A 427 -2.42 17.45 15.37
C ASP A 427 -2.06 16.16 14.65
N ARG A 428 -0.78 15.99 14.36
CA ARG A 428 -0.27 14.85 13.57
C ARG A 428 0.33 13.77 14.47
N ALA A 429 0.05 13.80 15.77
CA ALA A 429 0.50 12.77 16.69
C ALA A 429 -0.09 11.41 16.29
N GLY A 430 0.70 10.37 16.47
CA GLY A 430 0.18 9.00 16.37
C GLY A 430 -0.76 8.71 17.53
N ASN A 431 -1.82 7.96 17.27
CA ASN A 431 -2.69 7.43 18.30
C ASN A 431 -1.95 6.39 19.16
N THR A 432 -2.56 5.98 20.26
CA THR A 432 -2.03 5.01 21.22
C THR A 432 -1.65 3.64 20.63
N ASP A 433 -2.16 3.29 19.44
CA ASP A 433 -1.83 2.07 18.70
C ASP A 433 -0.58 2.20 17.79
N GLY A 434 -0.07 3.41 17.57
CA GLY A 434 1.06 3.71 16.68
C GLY A 434 0.79 3.50 15.18
N LEU A 435 -0.44 3.17 14.79
CA LEU A 435 -0.84 2.85 13.41
C LEU A 435 -1.83 3.87 12.84
N SER A 436 -2.71 4.42 13.69
CA SER A 436 -3.61 5.52 13.32
C SER A 436 -2.98 6.88 13.62
N LEU A 437 -3.14 7.84 12.70
CA LEU A 437 -2.77 9.25 12.91
C LEU A 437 -4.03 10.00 13.34
N GLN A 438 -3.87 10.97 14.24
CA GLN A 438 -4.95 11.91 14.62
C GLN A 438 -5.40 12.73 13.41
N ASP A 439 -4.50 13.53 12.84
CA ASP A 439 -4.72 14.21 11.57
C ASP A 439 -3.58 13.93 10.58
N ILE A 440 -3.89 14.00 9.29
CA ILE A 440 -2.90 13.98 8.20
C ILE A 440 -2.84 15.37 7.57
N GLY A 441 -1.68 16.00 7.59
CA GLY A 441 -1.58 17.35 7.05
C GLY A 441 -0.17 17.93 6.95
N ILE A 442 -0.13 19.15 6.43
CA ILE A 442 1.07 19.97 6.27
C ILE A 442 0.93 21.25 7.08
N VAL A 443 2.03 21.64 7.73
CA VAL A 443 2.16 22.87 8.51
C VAL A 443 3.18 23.75 7.82
N LEU A 444 2.80 24.99 7.50
CA LEU A 444 3.66 25.95 6.81
C LEU A 444 3.83 27.21 7.67
N PRO A 445 5.06 27.59 8.06
CA PRO A 445 5.29 28.82 8.80
C PRO A 445 5.08 30.06 7.93
N LYS A 446 4.57 31.12 8.54
CA LYS A 446 4.35 32.44 7.93
C LYS A 446 5.63 33.24 7.77
#